data_AF-B0LAE5-F1
#
_entry.id   AF-B0LAE5-F1
#
_cell.length_a   1.000
_cell.length_b   1.000
_cell.length_c   1.000
_cell.angle_alpha   90.00
_cell.angle_beta   90.00
_cell.angle_gamma   90.00
#
_symmetry.space_group_name_H-M   'P 1'
#
loop_
_entity.id
_entity.type
_entity.pdbx_description
1 polymer ?
#
loop_
_entity_poly.entity_id
_entity_poly.type
_entity_poly.pdbx_seq_one_letter_code
_entity_poly.pdbx_strand_id
1 'polypeptide(L)'
;QGLSQDPNSLSNLDQDLPNNMIHQVPIKSLPQEWLWCETWCDDASKKRAKTIDLCNNPMTKEPKLEAAVRIVPEWQDYDQEIKQLQTLFQEEKELGTLHTEETQEGSQKHEEL
;
A
#
# COMPACT_ATOMS: atom_id res chain seq x y z
N GLN A 1 11.04 -6.69 -28.23
CA GLN A 1 9.65 -6.17 -28.37
C GLN A 1 9.57 -4.85 -27.62
N GLY A 2 9.02 -3.80 -28.24
CA GLY A 2 8.82 -2.51 -27.57
C GLY A 2 7.41 -2.43 -26.98
N LEU A 3 7.24 -2.86 -25.72
CA LEU A 3 5.95 -2.87 -25.01
C LEU A 3 5.56 -1.47 -24.48
N SER A 4 6.33 -0.42 -24.78
CA SER A 4 6.07 0.94 -24.31
C SER A 4 5.59 1.89 -25.40
N GLN A 5 5.51 1.42 -26.66
CA GLN A 5 5.16 2.26 -27.81
C GLN A 5 3.65 2.52 -27.91
N ASP A 6 2.82 1.63 -27.37
CA ASP A 6 1.37 1.82 -27.24
C ASP A 6 1.01 2.03 -25.76
N PRO A 7 0.46 3.19 -25.37
CA PRO A 7 0.09 3.45 -23.96
C PRO A 7 -0.98 2.50 -23.43
N ASN A 8 -1.71 1.77 -24.27
CA ASN A 8 -2.71 0.78 -23.84
C ASN A 8 -2.14 -0.63 -23.63
N SER A 9 -0.86 -0.85 -23.92
CA SER A 9 -0.27 -2.20 -23.89
C SER A 9 0.15 -2.67 -22.48
N LEU A 10 0.28 -1.75 -21.52
CA LEU A 10 0.63 -2.03 -20.12
C LEU A 10 -0.24 -1.15 -19.20
N SER A 11 -1.52 -1.51 -19.09
CA SER A 11 -2.52 -0.78 -18.30
C SER A 11 -2.17 -0.64 -16.82
N ASN A 12 -1.48 -1.65 -16.29
CA ASN A 12 -0.99 -1.67 -14.93
C ASN A 12 0.48 -2.11 -14.93
N LEU A 13 1.36 -1.17 -15.28
CA LEU A 13 2.76 -1.42 -15.60
C LEU A 13 3.50 -2.30 -14.58
N ASP A 14 3.28 -2.05 -13.29
CA ASP A 14 3.92 -2.76 -12.17
C ASP A 14 3.52 -4.23 -12.07
N GLN A 15 2.35 -4.61 -12.58
CA GLN A 15 1.87 -6.00 -12.62
C GLN A 15 2.06 -6.63 -14.00
N ASP A 16 1.70 -5.92 -15.06
CA ASP A 16 1.69 -6.41 -16.43
C ASP A 16 3.11 -6.72 -16.92
N LEU A 17 4.10 -5.91 -16.56
CA LEU A 17 5.47 -6.11 -17.01
C LEU A 17 6.10 -7.38 -16.41
N PRO A 18 6.10 -7.63 -15.09
CA PRO A 18 6.53 -8.91 -14.54
C PRO A 18 5.77 -10.10 -15.12
N ASN A 19 4.45 -9.97 -15.31
CA ASN A 19 3.62 -11.03 -15.91
C ASN A 19 4.05 -11.35 -17.34
N ASN A 20 4.32 -10.33 -18.16
CA ASN A 20 4.80 -10.51 -19.53
C ASN A 20 6.20 -11.16 -19.59
N MET A 21 7.06 -10.81 -18.63
CA MET A 21 8.45 -11.27 -18.59
C MET A 21 8.66 -12.61 -17.87
N ILE A 22 7.61 -13.28 -17.39
CA ILE A 22 7.73 -14.51 -16.57
C ILE A 22 8.53 -15.64 -17.23
N HIS A 23 8.51 -15.73 -18.57
CA HIS A 23 9.26 -16.74 -19.34
C HIS A 23 10.73 -16.38 -19.56
N GLN A 24 11.10 -15.12 -19.35
CA GLN A 24 12.46 -14.59 -19.55
C GLN A 24 13.18 -14.37 -18.21
N VAL A 25 12.43 -13.94 -17.19
CA VAL A 25 12.93 -13.68 -15.83
C VAL A 25 12.17 -14.59 -14.87
N PRO A 26 12.84 -15.53 -14.17
CA PRO A 26 12.18 -16.43 -13.25
C PRO A 26 11.48 -15.70 -12.11
N ILE A 27 10.19 -15.98 -11.91
CA ILE A 27 9.40 -15.49 -10.78
C ILE A 27 9.06 -16.67 -9.86
N LYS A 28 9.27 -16.48 -8.55
CA LYS A 28 8.87 -17.47 -7.54
C LYS A 28 7.48 -17.14 -7.03
N SER A 29 6.53 -18.06 -7.26
CA SER A 29 5.19 -17.95 -6.70
C SER A 29 5.22 -18.17 -5.19
N LEU A 30 4.68 -17.21 -4.44
CA LEU A 30 4.44 -17.38 -3.01
C LEU A 30 3.17 -18.21 -2.78
N PRO A 31 3.07 -18.94 -1.64
CA PRO A 31 1.84 -19.60 -1.23
C PRO A 31 0.66 -18.62 -1.14
N GLN A 32 -0.56 -19.07 -1.46
CA GLN A 32 -1.76 -18.23 -1.52
C GLN A 32 -2.06 -17.48 -0.20
N GLU A 33 -1.70 -18.05 0.94
CA GLU A 33 -1.87 -17.42 2.26
C GLU A 33 -1.12 -16.08 2.41
N TRP A 34 -0.17 -15.76 1.53
CA TRP A 34 0.55 -14.49 1.58
C TRP A 34 -0.26 -13.29 1.10
N LEU A 35 -1.32 -13.49 0.32
CA LEU A 35 -2.15 -12.41 -0.21
C LEU A 35 -3.62 -12.83 -0.24
N TRP A 36 -4.44 -12.10 0.50
CA TRP A 36 -5.90 -12.26 0.47
C TRP A 36 -6.56 -10.94 0.06
N CYS A 37 -7.62 -11.01 -0.73
CA CYS A 37 -8.46 -9.86 -1.05
C CYS A 37 -9.92 -10.31 -1.24
N GLU A 38 -10.85 -9.50 -0.75
CA GLU A 38 -12.27 -9.89 -0.61
C GLU A 38 -12.95 -10.20 -1.95
N THR A 39 -12.57 -9.49 -3.02
CA THR A 39 -13.19 -9.66 -4.33
C THR A 39 -12.88 -11.01 -4.97
N TRP A 40 -11.69 -11.58 -4.72
CA TRP A 40 -11.17 -12.72 -5.46
C TRP A 40 -10.86 -13.95 -4.60
N CYS A 41 -10.91 -13.83 -3.28
CA CYS A 41 -10.60 -14.92 -2.35
C CYS A 41 -11.83 -15.29 -1.52
N ASP A 42 -11.99 -16.58 -1.24
CA ASP A 42 -13.07 -17.04 -0.35
C ASP A 42 -12.87 -16.52 1.09
N ASP A 43 -13.97 -16.17 1.77
CA ASP A 43 -13.96 -15.71 3.17
C ASP A 43 -13.30 -16.71 4.13
N ALA A 44 -13.49 -18.01 3.87
CA ALA A 44 -12.89 -19.06 4.70
C ALA A 44 -11.34 -19.02 4.67
N SER A 45 -10.76 -18.55 3.56
CA SER A 45 -9.30 -18.46 3.39
C SER A 45 -8.68 -17.30 4.18
N LYS A 46 -9.47 -16.27 4.51
CA LYS A 46 -9.04 -15.08 5.29
C LYS A 46 -8.40 -15.45 6.63
N LYS A 47 -8.88 -16.52 7.27
CA LYS A 47 -8.34 -17.01 8.56
C LYS A 47 -6.86 -17.41 8.51
N ARG A 48 -6.34 -17.70 7.32
CA ARG A 48 -4.93 -18.07 7.09
C ARG A 48 -4.15 -16.96 6.39
N ALA A 49 -4.79 -15.84 6.07
CA ALA A 49 -4.15 -14.74 5.37
C ALA A 49 -3.08 -14.11 6.25
N LYS A 50 -1.89 -13.89 5.66
CA LYS A 50 -0.78 -13.17 6.28
C LYS A 50 -0.82 -11.68 5.97
N THR A 51 -1.36 -11.33 4.81
CA THR A 51 -1.62 -9.94 4.41
C THR A 51 -2.96 -9.85 3.69
N ILE A 52 -3.58 -8.67 3.78
CA ILE A 52 -4.86 -8.37 3.16
C ILE A 52 -4.65 -7.16 2.23
N ASP A 53 -4.95 -7.33 0.95
CA ASP A 53 -5.05 -6.22 0.01
C ASP A 53 -6.50 -5.75 -0.09
N LEU A 54 -6.71 -4.43 0.06
CA LEU A 54 -7.99 -3.78 -0.16
C LEU A 54 -8.15 -3.49 -1.66
N CYS A 55 -8.27 -4.57 -2.43
CA CYS A 55 -8.41 -4.53 -3.88
C CYS A 55 -9.71 -3.84 -4.29
N ASN A 56 -9.72 -3.24 -5.48
CA ASN A 56 -10.94 -2.64 -6.02
C ASN A 56 -11.98 -3.72 -6.36
N ASN A 57 -13.25 -3.43 -6.09
CA ASN A 57 -14.36 -4.29 -6.50
C ASN A 57 -14.92 -3.78 -7.85
N PRO A 58 -15.00 -4.61 -8.91
CA PRO A 58 -15.57 -4.18 -10.18
C PRO A 58 -17.10 -3.99 -10.14
N MET A 59 -17.78 -4.59 -9.16
CA MET A 59 -19.23 -4.55 -9.01
C MET A 59 -19.71 -3.41 -8.10
N THR A 60 -18.87 -2.92 -7.19
CA THR A 60 -19.22 -1.86 -6.23
C THR A 60 -18.16 -0.76 -6.20
N LYS A 61 -18.57 0.46 -5.83
CA LYS A 61 -17.65 1.60 -5.64
C LYS A 61 -17.44 1.94 -4.17
N GLU A 62 -17.35 0.92 -3.33
CA GLU A 62 -17.07 1.12 -1.90
C GLU A 62 -15.70 1.81 -1.74
N PRO A 63 -15.61 2.94 -1.01
CA PRO A 63 -14.34 3.59 -0.73
C PRO A 63 -13.43 2.71 0.13
N LYS A 64 -12.12 2.78 -0.10
CA LYS A 64 -11.13 1.97 0.64
C LYS A 64 -11.19 2.12 2.16
N LEU A 65 -11.52 3.31 2.67
CA LEU A 65 -11.64 3.55 4.12
C LEU A 65 -12.82 2.80 4.73
N GLU A 66 -13.95 2.74 4.03
CA GLU A 66 -15.14 1.99 4.46
C GLU A 66 -14.86 0.49 4.43
N ALA A 67 -14.24 0.02 3.34
CA ALA A 67 -13.81 -1.36 3.21
C ALA A 67 -12.79 -1.75 4.31
N ALA A 68 -11.83 -0.88 4.65
CA ALA A 68 -10.83 -1.15 5.69
C ALA A 68 -11.48 -1.42 7.04
N VAL A 69 -12.41 -0.55 7.47
CA VAL A 69 -13.16 -0.71 8.73
C VAL A 69 -13.98 -2.00 8.75
N ARG A 70 -14.62 -2.34 7.62
CA ARG A 70 -15.50 -3.53 7.52
C ARG A 70 -14.71 -4.84 7.43
N ILE A 71 -13.60 -4.84 6.68
CA ILE A 71 -12.82 -6.03 6.35
C ILE A 71 -11.80 -6.33 7.45
N VAL A 72 -11.16 -5.34 8.04
CA VAL A 72 -10.04 -5.54 8.98
C VAL A 72 -10.47 -5.04 10.36
N PRO A 73 -10.89 -5.92 11.28
CA PRO A 73 -11.42 -5.52 12.59
C PRO A 73 -10.47 -4.64 13.41
N GLU A 74 -9.16 -4.92 13.34
CA GLU A 74 -8.12 -4.19 14.05
C GLU A 74 -7.77 -2.83 13.42
N TRP A 75 -8.34 -2.48 12.26
CA TRP A 75 -8.00 -1.23 11.56
C TRP A 75 -8.35 0.01 12.38
N GLN A 76 -9.49 -0.02 13.09
CA GLN A 76 -9.93 1.10 13.91
C GLN A 76 -8.98 1.36 15.08
N ASP A 77 -8.41 0.30 15.66
CA ASP A 77 -7.48 0.40 16.77
C ASP A 77 -6.18 1.08 16.32
N TYR A 78 -5.63 0.67 15.16
CA TYR A 78 -4.44 1.30 14.58
C TYR A 78 -4.69 2.76 14.18
N ASP A 79 -5.83 3.05 13.55
CA ASP A 79 -6.20 4.42 13.18
C ASP A 79 -6.33 5.32 14.43
N GLN A 80 -6.89 4.79 15.52
CA GLN A 80 -6.99 5.51 16.79
C GLN A 80 -5.62 5.75 17.44
N GLU A 81 -4.74 4.74 17.44
CA GLU A 81 -3.38 4.86 17.99
C GLU A 81 -2.59 5.98 17.27
N ILE A 82 -2.65 6.01 15.94
CA ILE A 82 -1.98 7.05 15.15
C ILE A 82 -2.59 8.43 15.42
N LYS A 83 -3.92 8.54 15.54
CA LYS A 83 -4.59 9.81 15.87
C LYS A 83 -4.16 10.34 17.24
N GLN A 84 -4.07 9.47 18.24
CA GLN A 84 -3.59 9.84 19.58
C GLN A 84 -2.15 10.36 19.52
N LEU A 85 -1.27 9.65 18.80
CA LEU A 85 0.11 10.09 18.62
C LEU A 85 0.21 11.45 17.91
N GLN A 86 -0.61 11.68 16.88
CA GLN A 86 -0.67 12.96 16.18
C GLN A 86 -1.12 14.11 17.09
N THR A 87 -2.12 13.86 17.95
CA THR A 87 -2.58 14.85 18.94
C THR A 87 -1.46 15.19 19.92
N LEU A 88 -0.77 14.19 20.47
CA LEU A 88 0.36 14.42 21.40
C LEU A 88 1.45 15.27 20.75
N PHE A 89 1.84 14.94 19.51
CA PHE A 89 2.86 15.71 18.80
C PHE A 89 2.44 17.16 18.54
N GLN A 90 1.16 17.39 18.25
CA GLN A 90 0.63 18.74 18.03
C GLN A 90 0.60 19.56 19.33
N GLU A 91 0.21 18.94 20.45
CA GLU A 91 0.23 19.56 21.78
C GLU A 91 1.66 19.93 22.22
N GLU A 92 2.63 19.03 22.05
CA GLU A 92 4.05 19.30 22.37
C GLU A 92 4.62 20.45 21.53
N LYS A 93 4.22 20.53 20.25
CA LYS A 93 4.63 21.61 19.35
C LYS A 93 4.06 22.95 19.80
N GLU A 94 2.80 22.98 20.25
CA GLU A 94 2.14 24.19 20.76
C GLU A 94 2.70 24.64 22.12
N LEU A 95 3.07 23.68 22.98
CA LEU A 95 3.71 23.93 24.27
C LEU A 95 5.20 24.31 24.16
N GLY A 96 5.75 24.38 22.95
CA GLY A 96 7.14 24.78 22.69
C GLY A 96 8.18 23.84 23.31
N THR A 97 7.81 22.58 23.57
CA THR A 97 8.65 21.60 24.29
C THR A 97 9.48 20.73 23.36
N LEU A 98 9.24 20.80 22.04
CA LEU A 98 10.10 20.20 21.03
C LEU A 98 11.40 21.00 20.90
N HIS A 99 12.48 20.45 21.46
CA HIS A 99 13.83 20.86 21.09
C HIS A 99 14.02 20.66 19.59
N THR A 100 14.30 21.74 18.88
CA THR A 100 14.83 21.74 17.53
C THR A 100 16.19 21.05 17.54
N GLU A 101 16.22 19.74 17.29
CA GLU A 101 17.37 19.20 16.57
C GLU A 101 17.20 19.60 15.11
N GLU A 102 17.66 20.82 14.79
CA GLU A 102 17.96 21.19 13.42
C GLU A 102 19.01 20.22 12.88
N THR A 103 18.56 19.15 12.22
CA THR A 103 19.45 18.39 11.34
C THR A 103 19.68 19.25 10.10
N GLN A 104 20.75 20.02 10.10
CA GLN A 104 21.33 20.57 8.88
C GLN A 104 21.91 19.45 8.01
N GLU A 105 21.96 19.73 6.70
CA GLU A 105 22.51 18.95 5.57
C GLU A 105 21.53 17.98 4.87
N GLY A 106 21.24 18.11 3.58
CA GLY A 106 21.71 19.05 2.57
C GLY A 106 20.93 18.88 1.26
N SER A 107 20.68 19.99 0.58
CA SER A 107 20.09 20.03 -0.75
C SER A 107 21.08 19.40 -1.76
N GLN A 108 20.78 18.21 -2.26
CA GLN A 108 21.39 17.71 -3.49
C GLN A 108 20.36 17.84 -4.61
N LYS A 109 20.59 18.82 -5.49
CA LYS A 109 19.96 18.89 -6.80
C LYS A 109 20.43 17.68 -7.61
N HIS A 110 19.50 16.82 -8.01
CA HIS A 110 19.76 15.78 -9.00
C HIS A 110 19.75 16.47 -10.37
N GLU A 111 20.91 16.54 -11.01
CA GLU A 111 21.07 16.98 -12.41
C GLU A 111 21.13 15.69 -13.24
N GLU A 112 20.11 15.45 -14.07
CA GLU A 112 20.04 14.31 -14.97
C GLU A 112 20.97 14.52 -16.18
N LEU A 113 21.73 13.48 -16.53
CA LEU A 113 22.46 13.31 -17.80
C LEU A 113 21.79 12.21 -18.62
#